data_AF-A0A7X8M8F9-F1
#
_entry.id   AF-A0A7X8M8F9-F1
#
_cell.length_a   1.000
_cell.length_b   1.000
_cell.length_c   1.000
_cell.angle_alpha   90.00
_cell.angle_beta   90.00
_cell.angle_gamma   90.00
#
_symmetry.space_group_name_H-M   'P 1'
#
loop_
_entity.id
_entity.type
_entity.pdbx_description
1 polymer ?
#
loop_
_entity_poly.entity_id
_entity_poly.type
_entity_poly.pdbx_seq_one_letter_code
_entity_poly.pdbx_strand_id
1 'polypeptide(L)'
;MSLTMMLIALAIALAAGLAGWLTSKKIGQNRVKDAEATAQRIIADAKKEAENLKKEKQLEAKDEWLRLKQNFENETKARRNELSKIENKLNARELNLDRRHDLLTKKEKDLDDREDELKKKDEKLDKREAEVALIIEEQSRRLEKISGISQEDAKKVLIQNMSEKAKQEAAQLVKEIKDRARQTSNREAKEIIIQAIQRTAADHSTETTVSVVNLPSDEMKGRIIGREGR
;
A
#
# COMPACT_ATOMS: atom_id res chain seq x y z
N MET A 1 -72.04 -40.74 -125.72
CA MET A 1 -71.09 -41.30 -124.73
C MET A 1 -71.59 -42.69 -124.38
N SER A 2 -70.82 -43.76 -124.61
CA SER A 2 -71.28 -45.13 -124.34
C SER A 2 -71.44 -45.35 -122.83
N LEU A 3 -72.50 -46.04 -122.41
CA LEU A 3 -72.80 -46.40 -121.02
C LEU A 3 -71.60 -47.05 -120.28
N THR A 4 -70.75 -47.75 -121.04
CA THR A 4 -69.50 -48.36 -120.58
C THR A 4 -68.47 -47.36 -120.04
N MET A 5 -68.31 -46.19 -120.68
CA MET A 5 -67.38 -45.15 -120.22
C MET A 5 -67.82 -44.51 -118.90
N MET A 6 -69.14 -44.39 -118.69
CA MET A 6 -69.69 -43.83 -117.46
C MET A 6 -69.53 -44.78 -116.26
N LEU A 7 -69.67 -46.09 -116.48
CA LEU A 7 -69.43 -47.12 -115.47
C LEU A 7 -67.94 -47.23 -115.08
N ILE A 8 -67.02 -47.11 -116.05
CA ILE A 8 -65.57 -47.10 -115.78
C ILE A 8 -65.18 -45.87 -114.96
N ALA A 9 -65.71 -44.68 -115.31
CA ALA A 9 -65.45 -43.45 -114.55
C ALA A 9 -65.98 -43.54 -113.10
N LEU A 10 -67.16 -44.13 -112.90
CA LEU A 10 -67.73 -44.34 -111.57
C LEU A 10 -66.90 -45.34 -110.73
N ALA A 11 -66.41 -46.43 -111.35
CA ALA A 11 -65.55 -47.40 -110.68
C ALA A 11 -64.20 -46.78 -110.27
N ILE A 12 -63.59 -45.96 -111.13
CA ILE A 12 -62.36 -45.22 -110.82
C ILE A 12 -62.59 -44.21 -109.69
N ALA A 13 -63.70 -43.48 -109.70
CA ALA A 13 -64.04 -42.53 -108.64
C ALA A 13 -64.28 -43.24 -107.29
N LEU A 14 -64.96 -44.39 -107.29
CA LEU A 14 -65.14 -45.21 -106.08
C LEU A 14 -63.82 -45.80 -105.57
N ALA A 15 -62.96 -46.28 -106.47
CA ALA A 15 -61.63 -46.78 -106.11
C ALA A 15 -60.74 -45.68 -105.53
N ALA A 16 -60.75 -44.48 -106.14
CA ALA A 16 -60.03 -43.31 -105.64
C ALA A 16 -60.59 -42.81 -104.30
N GLY A 17 -61.91 -42.81 -104.12
CA GLY A 17 -62.56 -42.47 -102.86
C GLY A 17 -62.25 -43.45 -101.73
N LEU A 18 -62.27 -44.75 -102.03
CA LEU A 18 -61.87 -45.81 -101.08
C LEU A 18 -60.37 -45.72 -100.74
N ALA A 19 -59.51 -45.51 -101.73
CA ALA A 19 -58.07 -45.33 -101.50
C ALA A 19 -57.78 -44.06 -100.67
N GLY A 20 -58.45 -42.95 -100.96
CA GLY A 20 -58.38 -41.70 -100.20
C GLY A 20 -58.88 -41.87 -98.76
N TRP A 21 -59.98 -42.61 -98.55
CA TRP A 21 -60.49 -42.90 -97.22
C TRP A 21 -59.57 -43.82 -96.41
N LEU A 22 -59.03 -44.88 -97.03
CA LEU A 22 -58.10 -45.81 -96.38
C LEU A 22 -56.77 -45.13 -96.03
N THR A 23 -56.23 -44.29 -96.92
CA THR A 23 -55.01 -43.51 -96.65
C THR A 23 -55.25 -42.46 -95.57
N SER A 24 -56.36 -41.74 -95.60
CA SER A 24 -56.73 -40.78 -94.56
C SER A 24 -56.94 -41.45 -93.20
N LYS A 25 -57.61 -42.61 -93.17
CA LYS A 25 -57.78 -43.42 -91.95
C LYS A 25 -56.44 -43.91 -91.39
N LYS A 26 -55.52 -44.35 -92.25
CA LYS A 26 -54.17 -44.80 -91.86
C LYS A 26 -53.30 -43.66 -91.35
N ILE A 27 -53.34 -42.49 -91.99
CA ILE A 27 -52.64 -41.27 -91.53
C ILE A 27 -53.21 -40.80 -90.18
N GLY A 28 -54.54 -40.81 -90.03
CA GLY A 28 -55.20 -40.49 -88.76
C GLY A 28 -54.79 -41.44 -87.63
N GLN A 29 -54.79 -42.75 -87.88
CA GLN A 29 -54.33 -43.75 -86.91
C GLN A 29 -52.84 -43.60 -86.57
N ASN A 30 -51.98 -43.31 -87.55
CA ASN A 30 -50.56 -43.08 -87.29
C ASN A 30 -50.34 -41.81 -86.47
N ARG A 31 -51.06 -40.71 -86.76
CA ARG A 31 -50.99 -39.49 -85.94
C ARG A 31 -51.42 -39.72 -84.49
N VAL A 32 -52.46 -40.54 -84.27
CA VAL A 32 -52.88 -40.92 -82.91
C VAL A 32 -51.80 -41.75 -82.22
N LYS A 33 -51.20 -42.72 -82.91
CA LYS A 33 -50.09 -43.52 -82.38
C LYS A 33 -48.86 -42.67 -82.04
N ASP A 34 -48.51 -41.73 -82.91
CA ASP A 34 -47.37 -40.81 -82.69
C ASP A 34 -47.65 -39.87 -81.51
N ALA A 35 -48.89 -39.39 -81.37
CA ALA A 35 -49.32 -38.58 -80.22
C ALA A 35 -49.29 -39.39 -78.91
N GLU A 36 -49.76 -40.64 -78.92
CA GLU A 36 -49.67 -41.56 -77.78
C GLU A 36 -48.21 -41.85 -77.41
N ALA A 37 -47.35 -42.13 -78.39
CA ALA A 37 -45.92 -42.37 -78.17
C ALA A 37 -45.23 -41.12 -77.59
N THR A 38 -45.58 -39.94 -78.08
CA THR A 38 -45.05 -38.66 -77.56
C THR A 38 -45.53 -38.43 -76.13
N ALA A 39 -46.81 -38.65 -75.84
CA ALA A 39 -47.37 -38.54 -74.50
C ALA A 39 -46.71 -39.52 -73.52
N GLN A 40 -46.50 -40.78 -73.95
CA GLN A 40 -45.77 -41.77 -73.16
C GLN A 40 -44.32 -41.33 -72.90
N ARG A 41 -43.64 -40.75 -73.89
CA ARG A 41 -42.29 -40.21 -73.72
C ARG A 41 -42.24 -39.07 -72.72
N ILE A 42 -43.17 -38.10 -72.83
CA ILE A 42 -43.29 -36.99 -71.87
C ILE A 42 -43.50 -37.52 -70.45
N ILE A 43 -44.38 -38.51 -70.27
CA ILE A 43 -44.62 -39.11 -68.95
C ILE A 43 -43.36 -39.84 -68.44
N ALA A 44 -42.65 -40.56 -69.32
CA ALA A 44 -41.42 -41.26 -68.95
C ALA A 44 -40.31 -40.28 -68.55
N ASP A 45 -40.12 -39.21 -69.32
CA ASP A 45 -39.16 -38.14 -69.07
C ASP A 45 -39.50 -37.43 -67.74
N ALA A 46 -40.77 -37.06 -67.53
CA ALA A 46 -41.24 -36.44 -66.29
C ALA A 46 -41.03 -37.34 -65.06
N LYS A 47 -41.26 -38.66 -65.19
CA LYS A 47 -40.98 -39.62 -64.10
C LYS A 47 -39.48 -39.70 -63.79
N LYS A 48 -38.64 -39.69 -64.83
CA LYS A 48 -37.18 -39.74 -64.67
C LYS A 48 -36.66 -38.47 -64.01
N GLU A 49 -37.16 -37.30 -64.42
CA GLU A 49 -36.83 -36.01 -63.80
C GLU A 49 -37.29 -35.96 -62.33
N ALA A 50 -38.50 -36.44 -62.03
CA ALA A 50 -39.00 -36.50 -60.65
C ALA A 50 -38.13 -37.42 -59.76
N GLU A 51 -37.71 -38.58 -60.27
CA GLU A 51 -36.79 -39.48 -59.54
C GLU A 51 -35.40 -38.86 -59.35
N ASN A 52 -34.88 -38.14 -60.34
CA ASN A 52 -33.61 -37.43 -60.23
C ASN A 52 -33.70 -36.30 -59.20
N LEU A 53 -34.75 -35.47 -59.26
CA LEU A 53 -34.99 -34.38 -58.31
C LEU A 53 -35.14 -34.92 -56.89
N LYS A 54 -35.86 -36.03 -56.71
CA LYS A 54 -35.99 -36.69 -55.41
C LYS A 54 -34.63 -37.14 -54.86
N LYS A 55 -33.78 -37.76 -55.70
CA LYS A 55 -32.43 -38.18 -55.29
C LYS A 55 -31.54 -36.98 -54.97
N GLU A 56 -31.59 -35.91 -55.76
CA GLU A 56 -30.86 -34.67 -55.53
C GLU A 56 -31.26 -34.05 -54.19
N LYS A 57 -32.56 -33.89 -53.91
CA LYS A 57 -33.06 -33.38 -52.62
C LYS A 57 -32.72 -34.27 -51.44
N GLN A 58 -32.69 -35.59 -51.64
CA GLN A 58 -32.22 -36.51 -50.60
C GLN A 58 -30.72 -36.39 -50.33
N LEU A 59 -29.90 -36.11 -51.35
CA LEU A 59 -28.47 -35.87 -51.19
C LEU A 59 -28.21 -34.53 -50.51
N GLU A 60 -28.87 -33.45 -50.96
CA GLU A 60 -28.79 -32.13 -50.31
C GLU A 60 -29.16 -32.23 -48.81
N ALA A 61 -30.26 -32.91 -48.48
CA ALA A 61 -30.68 -33.09 -47.09
C ALA A 61 -29.66 -33.90 -46.26
N LYS A 62 -29.00 -34.90 -46.87
CA LYS A 62 -27.94 -35.66 -46.21
C LYS A 62 -26.69 -34.81 -45.98
N ASP A 63 -26.30 -34.00 -46.95
CA ASP A 63 -25.13 -33.12 -46.84
C ASP A 63 -25.36 -32.03 -45.78
N GLU A 64 -26.54 -31.42 -45.75
CA GLU A 64 -26.92 -30.48 -44.70
C GLU A 64 -26.94 -31.14 -43.32
N TRP A 65 -27.50 -32.34 -43.22
CA TRP A 65 -27.52 -33.09 -41.97
C TRP A 65 -26.10 -33.43 -41.48
N LEU A 66 -25.21 -33.87 -42.37
CA LEU A 66 -23.81 -34.15 -42.05
C LEU A 66 -23.08 -32.89 -41.58
N ARG A 67 -23.31 -31.76 -42.25
CA ARG A 67 -22.74 -30.46 -41.86
C ARG A 67 -23.24 -30.01 -40.50
N LEU A 68 -24.55 -30.11 -40.25
CA LEU A 68 -25.14 -29.76 -38.95
C LEU A 68 -24.59 -30.66 -37.84
N LYS A 69 -24.49 -31.98 -38.09
CA LYS A 69 -23.92 -32.93 -37.16
C LYS A 69 -22.46 -32.61 -36.84
N GLN A 70 -21.64 -32.31 -37.85
CA GLN A 70 -20.24 -31.97 -37.63
C GLN A 70 -20.08 -30.67 -36.84
N ASN A 71 -20.91 -29.66 -37.11
CA ASN A 71 -20.91 -28.42 -36.33
C ASN A 71 -21.28 -28.68 -34.88
N PHE A 72 -22.33 -29.48 -34.63
CA PHE A 72 -22.76 -29.86 -33.29
C PHE A 72 -21.68 -30.65 -32.53
N GLU A 73 -21.00 -31.59 -33.18
CA GLU A 73 -19.89 -32.35 -32.58
C GLU A 73 -18.71 -31.44 -32.22
N ASN A 74 -18.37 -30.50 -33.10
CA ASN A 74 -17.30 -29.52 -32.85
C ASN A 74 -17.64 -28.58 -31.69
N GLU A 75 -18.87 -28.04 -31.66
CA GLU A 75 -19.33 -27.17 -30.58
C GLU A 75 -19.37 -27.91 -29.24
N THR A 76 -19.91 -29.14 -29.25
CA THR A 76 -19.95 -29.99 -28.05
C THR A 76 -18.54 -30.30 -27.53
N LYS A 77 -17.59 -30.59 -28.43
CA LYS A 77 -16.19 -30.83 -28.07
C LYS A 77 -15.53 -29.56 -27.53
N ALA A 78 -15.76 -28.41 -28.14
CA ALA A 78 -15.26 -27.13 -27.65
C ALA A 78 -15.80 -26.83 -26.25
N ARG A 79 -17.11 -27.00 -26.05
CA ARG A 79 -17.76 -26.78 -24.76
C ARG A 79 -17.25 -27.73 -23.68
N ARG A 80 -17.06 -29.00 -24.01
CA ARG A 80 -16.48 -30.00 -23.09
C ARG A 80 -15.06 -29.63 -22.67
N ASN A 81 -14.25 -29.14 -23.61
CA ASN A 81 -12.89 -28.68 -23.31
C ASN A 81 -12.89 -27.42 -22.44
N GLU A 82 -13.80 -26.48 -22.67
CA GLU A 82 -13.98 -25.30 -21.79
C GLU A 82 -14.38 -25.70 -20.38
N LEU A 83 -15.37 -26.58 -20.23
CA LEU A 83 -15.82 -27.08 -18.94
C LEU A 83 -14.67 -27.76 -18.19
N SER A 84 -13.92 -28.64 -18.84
CA SER A 84 -12.76 -29.30 -18.22
C SER A 84 -11.68 -28.30 -17.78
N LYS A 85 -11.43 -27.22 -18.54
CA LYS A 85 -10.50 -26.15 -18.12
C LYS A 85 -11.01 -25.42 -16.87
N ILE A 86 -12.30 -25.13 -16.81
CA ILE A 86 -12.93 -24.46 -15.66
C ILE A 86 -12.86 -25.38 -14.43
N GLU A 87 -13.21 -26.66 -14.56
CA GLU A 87 -13.12 -27.66 -13.49
C GLU A 87 -11.70 -27.76 -12.93
N ASN A 88 -10.69 -27.88 -13.80
CA ASN A 88 -9.30 -27.95 -13.36
C ASN A 88 -8.87 -26.67 -12.61
N LYS A 89 -9.33 -25.49 -13.06
CA LYS A 89 -9.05 -24.22 -12.39
C LYS A 89 -9.76 -24.12 -11.03
N LEU A 90 -10.98 -24.63 -10.93
CA LEU A 90 -11.74 -24.67 -9.68
C LEU A 90 -11.08 -25.62 -8.67
N ASN A 91 -10.73 -26.85 -9.10
CA ASN A 91 -10.03 -27.82 -8.26
C ASN A 91 -8.69 -27.28 -7.75
N ALA A 92 -7.91 -26.60 -8.60
CA ALA A 92 -6.66 -25.97 -8.19
C ALA A 92 -6.88 -24.85 -7.15
N ARG A 93 -7.98 -24.09 -7.27
CA ARG A 93 -8.35 -23.05 -6.32
C ARG A 93 -8.82 -23.63 -5.00
N GLU A 94 -9.63 -24.68 -5.02
CA GLU A 94 -10.10 -25.41 -3.84
C GLU A 94 -8.93 -25.97 -3.05
N LEU A 95 -8.01 -26.68 -3.71
CA LEU A 95 -6.81 -27.22 -3.07
C LEU A 95 -5.88 -26.11 -2.51
N ASN A 96 -5.86 -24.92 -3.12
CA ASN A 96 -5.16 -23.77 -2.53
C ASN A 96 -5.86 -23.23 -1.28
N LEU A 97 -7.19 -23.18 -1.30
CA LEU A 97 -7.99 -22.74 -0.16
C LEU A 97 -7.85 -23.71 1.02
N ASP A 98 -7.89 -25.02 0.78
CA ASP A 98 -7.69 -26.02 1.83
C ASP A 98 -6.31 -25.88 2.48
N ARG A 99 -5.25 -25.73 1.68
CA ARG A 99 -3.90 -25.48 2.23
C ARG A 99 -3.82 -24.21 3.05
N ARG A 100 -4.51 -23.14 2.63
CA ARG A 100 -4.56 -21.88 3.39
C ARG A 100 -5.35 -22.06 4.68
N HIS A 101 -6.44 -22.81 4.65
CA HIS A 101 -7.24 -23.13 5.80
C HIS A 101 -6.41 -23.91 6.84
N ASP A 102 -5.73 -24.98 6.43
CA ASP A 102 -4.85 -25.76 7.30
C ASP A 102 -3.75 -24.90 7.96
N LEU A 103 -3.16 -23.97 7.19
CA LEU A 103 -2.15 -23.04 7.71
C LEU A 103 -2.73 -22.05 8.72
N LEU A 104 -3.94 -21.55 8.47
CA LEU A 104 -4.63 -20.65 9.39
C LEU A 104 -5.02 -21.37 10.67
N THR A 105 -5.59 -22.57 10.59
CA THR A 105 -5.95 -23.39 11.75
C THR A 105 -4.73 -23.72 12.61
N LYS A 106 -3.57 -24.01 11.99
CA LYS A 106 -2.31 -24.20 12.74
C LYS A 106 -1.87 -22.93 13.45
N LYS A 107 -1.93 -21.78 12.77
CA LYS A 107 -1.56 -20.49 13.37
C LYS A 107 -2.50 -20.09 14.50
N GLU A 108 -3.79 -20.36 14.37
CA GLU A 108 -4.79 -20.11 15.40
C GLU A 108 -4.47 -20.92 16.65
N LYS A 109 -4.20 -22.22 16.49
CA LYS A 109 -3.74 -23.06 17.60
C LYS A 109 -2.44 -22.57 18.24
N ASP A 110 -1.45 -22.21 17.44
CA ASP A 110 -0.17 -21.67 17.95
C ASP A 110 -0.38 -20.35 18.73
N LEU A 111 -1.37 -19.54 18.35
CA LEU A 111 -1.72 -18.31 19.04
C LEU A 111 -2.45 -18.59 20.35
N ASP A 112 -3.42 -19.52 20.36
CA ASP A 112 -4.12 -19.95 21.57
C ASP A 112 -3.14 -20.51 22.60
N ASP A 113 -2.22 -21.40 22.18
CA ASP A 113 -1.19 -21.97 23.05
C ASP A 113 -0.29 -20.86 23.66
N ARG A 114 0.06 -19.84 22.86
CA ARG A 114 0.83 -18.67 23.34
C ARG A 114 0.03 -17.79 24.29
N GLU A 115 -1.25 -17.58 24.03
CA GLU A 115 -2.13 -16.81 24.91
C GLU A 115 -2.24 -17.48 26.28
N ASP A 116 -2.41 -18.80 26.30
CA ASP A 116 -2.44 -19.58 27.53
C ASP A 116 -1.10 -19.57 28.28
N GLU A 117 0.02 -19.62 27.56
CA GLU A 117 1.35 -19.44 28.17
C GLU A 117 1.55 -18.06 28.78
N LEU A 118 1.07 -17.01 28.10
CA LEU A 118 1.15 -15.63 28.59
C LEU A 118 0.27 -15.45 29.84
N LYS A 119 -0.97 -15.93 29.82
CA LYS A 119 -1.85 -15.90 31.01
C LYS A 119 -1.19 -16.58 32.23
N LYS A 120 -0.58 -17.76 32.02
CA LYS A 120 0.15 -18.45 33.10
C LYS A 120 1.37 -17.69 33.60
N LYS A 121 2.04 -16.93 32.72
CA LYS A 121 3.18 -16.08 33.11
C LYS A 121 2.71 -14.87 33.89
N ASP A 122 1.64 -14.21 33.46
CA ASP A 122 1.05 -13.06 34.14
C ASP A 122 0.58 -13.45 35.55
N GLU A 123 -0.16 -14.56 35.69
CA GLU A 123 -0.56 -15.07 37.01
C GLU A 123 0.62 -15.37 37.94
N LYS A 124 1.74 -15.87 37.39
CA LYS A 124 2.97 -16.09 38.18
C LYS A 124 3.65 -14.79 38.56
N LEU A 125 3.60 -13.79 37.68
CA LEU A 125 4.20 -12.50 37.90
C LEU A 125 3.43 -11.75 38.98
N ASP A 126 2.10 -11.73 38.91
CA ASP A 126 1.22 -11.16 39.93
C ASP A 126 1.48 -11.77 41.33
N LYS A 127 1.61 -13.10 41.41
CA LYS A 127 1.95 -13.78 42.67
C LYS A 127 3.31 -13.36 43.21
N ARG A 128 4.32 -13.25 42.34
CA ARG A 128 5.67 -12.81 42.74
C ARG A 128 5.68 -11.35 43.17
N GLU A 129 4.94 -10.48 42.48
CA GLU A 129 4.81 -9.08 42.88
C GLU A 129 4.18 -8.95 44.27
N ALA A 130 3.12 -9.73 44.54
CA ALA A 130 2.50 -9.78 45.87
C ALA A 130 3.46 -10.32 46.95
N GLU A 131 4.20 -11.40 46.67
CA GLU A 131 5.22 -11.94 47.59
C GLU A 131 6.33 -10.93 47.86
N VAL A 132 6.84 -10.26 46.83
CA VAL A 132 7.88 -9.23 46.97
C VAL A 132 7.37 -8.05 47.79
N ALA A 133 6.14 -7.60 47.57
CA ALA A 133 5.53 -6.53 48.36
C ALA A 133 5.46 -6.89 49.85
N LEU A 134 5.04 -8.13 50.18
CA LEU A 134 5.01 -8.63 51.55
C LEU A 134 6.40 -8.71 52.18
N ILE A 135 7.41 -9.19 51.43
CA ILE A 135 8.79 -9.25 51.90
C ILE A 135 9.33 -7.85 52.16
N ILE A 136 9.07 -6.89 51.28
CA ILE A 136 9.49 -5.49 51.46
C ILE A 136 8.85 -4.89 52.73
N GLU A 137 7.57 -5.14 52.95
CA GLU A 137 6.87 -4.68 54.16
C GLU A 137 7.48 -5.32 55.42
N GLU A 138 7.74 -6.63 55.39
CA GLU A 138 8.35 -7.33 56.52
C GLU A 138 9.77 -6.84 56.81
N GLN A 139 10.61 -6.66 55.79
CA GLN A 139 11.96 -6.14 55.93
C GLN A 139 11.95 -4.71 56.47
N SER A 140 11.02 -3.87 55.99
CA SER A 140 10.85 -2.51 56.49
C SER A 140 10.49 -2.52 57.98
N ARG A 141 9.52 -3.34 58.39
CA ARG A 141 9.14 -3.50 59.80
C ARG A 141 10.28 -4.04 60.68
N ARG A 142 11.08 -4.97 60.17
CA ARG A 142 12.28 -5.48 60.89
C ARG A 142 13.35 -4.40 61.03
N LEU A 143 13.60 -3.63 59.98
CA LEU A 143 14.52 -2.48 60.01
C LEU A 143 14.07 -1.41 61.00
N GLU A 144 12.78 -1.07 61.04
CA GLU A 144 12.22 -0.15 62.05
C GLU A 144 12.46 -0.67 63.48
N LYS A 145 12.24 -1.96 63.72
CA LYS A 145 12.50 -2.58 65.03
C LYS A 145 13.98 -2.55 65.42
N ILE A 146 14.88 -2.88 64.50
CA ILE A 146 16.33 -2.92 64.76
C ILE A 146 16.89 -1.51 64.97
N SER A 147 16.48 -0.56 64.13
CA SER A 147 16.91 0.83 64.25
C SER A 147 16.29 1.53 65.46
N GLY A 148 15.15 1.05 65.96
CA GLY A 148 14.44 1.65 67.09
C GLY A 148 13.70 2.93 66.74
N ILE A 149 13.56 3.22 65.44
CA ILE A 149 13.01 4.44 64.87
C ILE A 149 12.15 4.04 63.66
N SER A 150 10.92 4.57 63.59
CA SER A 150 10.01 4.30 62.47
C SER A 150 10.52 4.93 61.18
N GLN A 151 10.08 4.46 60.00
CA GLN A 151 10.47 5.05 58.73
C GLN A 151 10.09 6.54 58.63
N GLU A 152 8.92 6.89 59.16
CA GLU A 152 8.42 8.27 59.24
C GLU A 152 9.34 9.14 60.11
N ASP A 153 9.78 8.60 61.24
CA ASP A 153 10.67 9.29 62.17
C ASP A 153 12.09 9.38 61.63
N ALA A 154 12.59 8.36 60.92
CA ALA A 154 13.88 8.38 60.23
C ALA A 154 13.91 9.49 59.18
N LYS A 155 12.82 9.65 58.42
CA LYS A 155 12.67 10.74 57.46
C LYS A 155 12.67 12.11 58.15
N LYS A 156 11.98 12.26 59.28
CA LYS A 156 11.99 13.52 60.06
C LYS A 156 13.38 13.85 60.58
N VAL A 157 14.08 12.88 61.17
CA VAL A 157 15.44 13.06 61.70
C VAL A 157 16.41 13.43 60.57
N LEU A 158 16.33 12.78 59.41
CA LEU A 158 17.15 13.12 58.25
C LEU A 158 16.90 14.56 57.77
N ILE A 159 15.63 14.95 57.62
CA ILE A 159 15.25 16.31 57.22
C ILE A 159 15.76 17.33 58.25
N GLN A 160 15.62 17.04 59.54
CA GLN A 160 16.09 17.93 60.60
C GLN A 160 17.62 18.09 60.57
N ASN A 161 18.37 16.99 60.47
CA ASN A 161 19.82 16.99 60.38
C ASN A 161 20.32 17.76 59.15
N MET A 162 19.67 17.57 57.98
CA MET A 162 20.00 18.33 56.76
C MET A 162 19.72 19.82 56.95
N SER A 163 18.62 20.19 57.61
CA SER A 163 18.29 21.59 57.90
C SER A 163 19.28 22.24 58.86
N GLU A 164 19.68 21.55 59.92
CA GLU A 164 20.68 22.03 60.88
C GLU A 164 22.05 22.22 60.24
N LYS A 165 22.49 21.24 59.42
CA LYS A 165 23.74 21.35 58.67
C LYS A 165 23.73 22.54 57.70
N ALA A 166 22.64 22.72 56.95
CA ALA A 166 22.48 23.86 56.06
C ALA A 166 22.52 25.20 56.82
N LYS A 167 21.93 25.28 58.01
CA LYS A 167 22.00 26.47 58.88
C LYS A 167 23.43 26.76 59.36
N GLN A 168 24.19 25.73 59.74
CA GLN A 168 25.58 25.88 60.17
C GLN A 168 26.48 26.36 59.02
N GLU A 169 26.35 25.76 57.84
CA GLU A 169 27.09 26.17 56.63
C GLU A 169 26.75 27.62 56.24
N ALA A 170 25.47 27.99 56.28
CA ALA A 170 25.05 29.37 56.05
C ALA A 170 25.64 30.35 57.08
N ALA A 171 25.66 29.99 58.36
CA ALA A 171 26.24 30.83 59.41
C ALA A 171 27.76 31.02 59.23
N GLN A 172 28.47 29.95 58.85
CA GLN A 172 29.90 30.01 58.55
C GLN A 172 30.17 30.91 57.34
N LEU A 173 29.38 30.77 56.27
CA LEU A 173 29.48 31.61 55.09
C LEU A 173 29.25 33.10 55.43
N VAL A 174 28.22 33.40 56.23
CA VAL A 174 27.93 34.78 56.68
C VAL A 174 29.11 35.35 57.48
N LYS A 175 29.71 34.56 58.37
CA LYS A 175 30.89 34.96 59.14
C LYS A 175 32.07 35.26 58.21
N GLU A 176 32.36 34.39 57.25
CA GLU A 176 33.44 34.58 56.28
C GLU A 176 33.23 35.82 55.42
N ILE A 177 32.00 36.06 54.95
CA ILE A 177 31.65 37.27 54.21
C ILE A 177 31.91 38.51 55.06
N LYS A 178 31.50 38.49 56.34
CA LYS A 178 31.71 39.61 57.27
C LYS A 178 33.19 39.87 57.56
N ASP A 179 33.96 38.82 57.80
CA ASP A 179 35.40 38.93 58.07
C ASP A 179 36.16 39.42 56.84
N ARG A 180 35.81 38.91 55.65
CA ARG A 180 36.36 39.40 54.38
C ARG A 180 36.00 40.87 54.14
N ALA A 181 34.74 41.26 54.37
CA ALA A 181 34.32 42.66 54.27
C ALA A 181 35.13 43.56 55.21
N ARG A 182 35.34 43.15 56.47
CA ARG A 182 36.18 43.90 57.43
C ARG A 182 37.63 44.01 56.98
N GLN A 183 38.22 42.93 56.47
CA GLN A 183 39.60 42.95 55.96
C GLN A 183 39.73 43.88 54.75
N THR A 184 38.80 43.79 53.80
CA THR A 184 38.76 44.67 52.63
C THR A 184 38.59 46.13 53.04
N SER A 185 37.62 46.45 53.91
CA SER A 185 37.42 47.83 54.40
C SER A 185 38.63 48.37 55.15
N ASN A 186 39.33 47.55 55.95
CA ASN A 186 40.55 48.01 56.65
C ASN A 186 41.71 48.25 55.67
N ARG A 187 41.84 47.42 54.63
CA ARG A 187 42.83 47.62 53.57
C ARG A 187 42.53 48.90 52.78
N GLU A 188 41.30 49.08 52.36
CA GLU A 188 40.85 50.29 51.64
C GLU A 188 41.02 51.54 52.50
N ALA A 189 40.67 51.50 53.79
CA ALA A 189 40.87 52.62 54.70
C ALA A 189 42.36 53.01 54.81
N LYS A 190 43.27 52.03 54.92
CA LYS A 190 44.71 52.27 54.91
C LYS A 190 45.19 52.85 53.58
N GLU A 191 44.70 52.35 52.45
CA GLU A 191 45.02 52.89 51.12
C GLU A 191 44.57 54.36 51.00
N ILE A 192 43.36 54.70 51.46
CA ILE A 192 42.84 56.07 51.49
C ILE A 192 43.72 56.97 52.37
N ILE A 193 44.11 56.51 53.57
CA ILE A 193 45.00 57.27 54.46
C ILE A 193 46.37 57.50 53.80
N ILE A 194 46.96 56.47 53.18
CA ILE A 194 48.23 56.59 52.48
C ILE A 194 48.12 57.60 51.33
N GLN A 195 47.06 57.53 50.52
CA GLN A 195 46.81 58.48 49.44
C GLN A 195 46.62 59.91 49.96
N ALA A 196 45.91 60.08 51.08
CA ALA A 196 45.76 61.38 51.73
C ALA A 196 47.11 61.93 52.18
N ILE A 197 47.93 61.13 52.89
CA ILE A 197 49.28 61.51 53.31
C ILE A 197 50.16 61.86 52.11
N GLN A 198 50.17 61.04 51.06
CA GLN A 198 50.95 61.30 49.85
C GLN A 198 50.54 62.63 49.18
N ARG A 199 49.23 62.94 49.20
CA ARG A 199 48.71 64.19 48.66
C ARG A 199 49.14 65.41 49.50
N THR A 200 49.07 65.35 50.84
CA THR A 200 49.51 66.46 51.71
C THR A 200 51.01 66.58 51.87
N ALA A 201 51.78 65.50 51.74
CA ALA A 201 53.23 65.50 51.92
C ALA A 201 53.95 66.38 50.88
N ALA A 202 53.50 66.36 49.62
CA ALA A 202 54.06 67.20 48.57
C ALA A 202 53.88 68.70 48.88
N ASP A 203 52.69 69.09 49.31
CA ASP A 203 52.36 70.47 49.67
C ASP A 203 53.15 70.91 50.93
N HIS A 204 53.22 70.07 51.98
CA HIS A 204 53.96 70.39 53.20
C HIS A 204 55.48 70.47 52.98
N SER A 205 56.06 69.59 52.14
CA SER A 205 57.50 69.63 51.83
C SER A 205 57.87 70.87 51.02
N THR A 206 57.02 71.30 50.08
CA THR A 206 57.27 72.54 49.34
C THR A 206 57.17 73.77 50.25
N GLU A 207 56.19 73.82 51.15
CA GLU A 207 56.04 74.93 52.09
C GLU A 207 57.20 75.02 53.10
N THR A 208 57.71 73.89 53.61
CA THR A 208 58.77 73.89 54.65
C THR A 208 60.17 74.16 54.09
N THR A 209 60.45 73.78 52.84
CA THR A 209 61.83 73.77 52.30
C THR A 209 62.19 75.04 51.51
N VAL A 210 61.22 75.88 51.18
CA VAL A 210 61.46 77.10 50.40
C VAL A 210 61.54 78.30 51.34
N SER A 211 62.77 78.78 51.57
CA SER A 211 63.02 80.05 52.25
C SER A 211 63.31 81.13 51.22
N VAL A 212 62.49 82.19 51.20
CA VAL A 212 62.68 83.33 50.31
C VAL A 212 63.69 84.28 50.95
N VAL A 213 64.85 84.42 50.33
CA VAL A 213 65.90 85.36 50.76
C VAL A 213 65.96 86.53 49.77
N ASN A 214 65.70 87.75 50.25
CA ASN A 214 65.78 88.95 49.44
C ASN A 214 67.24 89.43 49.34
N LEU A 215 67.76 89.54 48.11
CA LEU A 215 69.12 90.00 47.85
C LEU A 215 69.17 91.54 47.72
N PRO A 216 70.16 92.22 48.34
CA PRO A 216 70.22 93.68 48.41
C PRO A 216 70.71 94.39 47.13
N SER A 217 71.28 93.69 46.13
CA SER A 217 71.61 94.28 44.83
C SER A 217 71.70 93.26 43.69
N ASP A 218 71.36 93.68 42.46
CA ASP A 218 71.34 92.83 41.27
C ASP A 218 72.73 92.39 40.80
N GLU A 219 73.78 93.11 41.20
CA GLU A 219 75.18 92.73 40.92
C GLU A 219 75.56 91.43 41.65
N MET A 220 75.06 91.24 42.87
CA MET A 220 75.26 90.02 43.65
C MET A 220 74.45 88.84 43.09
N LYS A 221 73.29 89.13 42.49
CA LYS A 221 72.43 88.16 41.82
C LYS A 221 73.11 87.56 40.59
N GLY A 222 73.64 88.40 39.70
CA GLY A 222 74.31 87.95 38.47
C GLY A 222 75.56 87.08 38.69
N ARG A 223 76.23 87.22 39.84
CA ARG A 223 77.44 86.44 40.17
C ARG A 223 77.15 85.03 40.67
N ILE A 224 75.97 84.80 41.26
CA ILE A 224 75.58 83.49 41.82
C ILE A 224 74.85 82.64 40.78
N ILE A 225 73.96 83.24 39.97
CA ILE A 225 73.12 82.51 38.99
C ILE A 225 73.57 82.68 37.53
N GLY A 226 74.62 83.46 37.26
CA GLY A 226 75.16 83.67 35.91
C GLY A 226 74.36 84.68 35.07
N ARG A 227 74.97 85.18 33.99
CA ARG A 227 74.54 86.37 33.23
C ARG A 227 73.23 86.21 32.43
N GLU A 228 72.57 85.06 32.51
CA GLU A 228 71.26 84.80 31.87
C GLU A 228 70.14 84.40 32.86
N GLY A 229 70.33 84.69 34.14
CA GLY A 229 69.30 84.75 35.18
C GLY A 229 67.99 83.98 34.93
N ARG A 230 67.97 82.70 35.31
CA ARG A 230 66.81 82.06 35.92
C ARG A 230 67.23 81.45 37.25
#